data_AF-A0A972N928-F1
#
_entry.id   AF-A0A972N928-F1
#
_cell.length_a   1.000
_cell.length_b   1.000
_cell.length_c   1.000
_cell.angle_alpha   90.00
_cell.angle_beta   90.00
_cell.angle_gamma   90.00
#
_symmetry.space_group_name_H-M   'P 1'
#
loop_
_entity.id
_entity.type
_entity.pdbx_description
1 polymer ?
#
loop_
_entity_poly.entity_id
_entity_poly.type
_entity_poly.pdbx_seq_one_letter_code
_entity_poly.pdbx_strand_id
1 'polypeptide(L)'
;AWLSRGDRRMSEVIYRAWQRGAKFDAWREHFDYERWLEAFREVGLSPWKVVHRPIPLDAPLPWEHINPGVSKRFLKLDYRWSEDGRTREDCRHQCYACGILPTFNDLRRAHPGDVWKCPEVKPRRRKPAKTKLTFVGPSVD
;
A
#
# COMPACT_ATOMS: atom_id res chain seq x y z
N ALA A 1 -2.47 -17.26 3.54
CA ALA A 1 -1.30 -16.55 4.11
C ALA A 1 -0.10 -16.52 3.16
N TRP A 2 0.26 -17.63 2.50
CA TRP A 2 1.47 -17.73 1.66
C TRP A 2 1.59 -16.66 0.57
N LEU A 3 0.52 -16.44 -0.19
CA LEU A 3 0.53 -15.48 -1.31
C LEU A 3 0.63 -14.02 -0.82
N SER A 4 0.03 -13.70 0.32
CA SER A 4 0.03 -12.36 0.89
C SER A 4 1.35 -11.96 1.55
N ARG A 5 2.21 -12.91 1.91
CA ARG A 5 3.53 -12.66 2.54
C ARG A 5 4.72 -13.13 1.70
N GLY A 6 4.43 -13.79 0.59
CA GLY A 6 5.40 -14.31 -0.35
C GLY A 6 6.18 -13.22 -1.07
N ASP A 7 7.41 -13.55 -1.46
CA ASP A 7 8.20 -12.76 -2.39
C ASP A 7 8.28 -13.47 -3.75
N ARG A 8 9.18 -13.00 -4.63
CA ARG A 8 9.37 -13.57 -5.97
C ARG A 8 9.62 -15.08 -5.97
N ARG A 9 10.14 -15.66 -4.89
CA ARG A 9 10.38 -17.11 -4.78
C ARG A 9 9.09 -17.93 -4.79
N MET A 10 7.95 -17.31 -4.46
CA MET A 10 6.64 -17.97 -4.55
C MET A 10 6.19 -18.23 -5.99
N SER A 11 6.80 -17.60 -7.01
CA SER A 11 6.38 -17.80 -8.40
C SER A 11 6.47 -19.26 -8.83
N GLU A 12 7.57 -19.94 -8.47
CA GLU A 12 7.75 -21.35 -8.82
C GLU A 12 6.76 -22.23 -8.05
N VAL A 13 6.48 -21.93 -6.77
CA VAL A 13 5.48 -22.68 -5.99
C VAL A 13 4.10 -22.57 -6.62
N ILE A 14 3.69 -21.36 -7.03
CA ILE A 14 2.41 -21.11 -7.70
C ILE A 14 2.35 -21.90 -9.02
N TYR A 15 3.43 -21.86 -9.80
CA TYR A 15 3.50 -22.58 -11.07
C TYR A 15 3.35 -24.10 -10.87
N ARG A 16 4.06 -24.68 -9.90
CA ARG A 16 3.97 -26.11 -9.56
C ARG A 16 2.58 -26.51 -9.03
N ALA A 17 1.99 -25.68 -8.17
CA ALA A 17 0.63 -25.91 -7.68
C ALA A 17 -0.37 -25.94 -8.84
N TRP A 18 -0.27 -25.00 -9.79
CA TRP A 18 -1.09 -24.99 -11.01
C TRP A 18 -0.88 -26.24 -11.88
N GLN A 19 0.37 -26.67 -12.10
CA GLN A 19 0.66 -27.91 -12.83
C GLN A 19 0.03 -29.15 -12.16
N ARG A 20 -0.11 -29.11 -10.83
CA ARG A 20 -0.79 -30.15 -10.02
C ARG A 20 -2.31 -29.99 -9.99
N GLY A 21 -2.85 -29.05 -10.75
CA GLY A 21 -4.29 -28.84 -10.94
C GLY A 21 -4.92 -27.84 -9.97
N ALA A 22 -4.15 -27.13 -9.14
CA ALA A 22 -4.68 -26.04 -8.31
C ALA A 22 -5.38 -25.00 -9.19
N LYS A 23 -6.67 -24.79 -8.94
CA LYS A 23 -7.54 -23.89 -9.70
C LYS A 23 -8.77 -23.57 -8.86
N PHE A 24 -9.28 -22.36 -8.99
CA PHE A 24 -10.44 -21.88 -8.22
C PHE A 24 -10.23 -21.95 -6.69
N ASP A 25 -8.99 -21.86 -6.21
CA ASP A 25 -8.64 -21.93 -4.78
C ASP A 25 -9.22 -20.80 -3.91
N ALA A 26 -9.82 -19.77 -4.53
CA ALA A 26 -10.58 -18.75 -3.81
C ALA A 26 -11.91 -19.30 -3.24
N TRP A 27 -12.42 -20.40 -3.79
CA TRP A 27 -13.62 -21.08 -3.34
C TRP A 27 -13.24 -22.32 -2.53
N ARG A 28 -13.80 -22.42 -1.32
CA ARG A 28 -13.35 -23.39 -0.29
C ARG A 28 -13.50 -24.83 -0.76
N GLU A 29 -14.53 -25.11 -1.55
CA GLU A 29 -14.84 -26.42 -2.14
C GLU A 29 -13.83 -26.90 -3.19
N HIS A 30 -13.05 -25.97 -3.76
CA HIS A 30 -12.02 -26.27 -4.76
C HIS A 30 -10.60 -26.23 -4.20
N PHE A 31 -10.43 -25.65 -3.01
CA PHE A 31 -9.13 -25.53 -2.38
C PHE A 31 -8.58 -26.89 -1.95
N ASP A 32 -7.46 -27.28 -2.56
CA ASP A 32 -6.72 -28.49 -2.23
C ASP A 32 -5.37 -28.13 -1.62
N TYR A 33 -5.28 -28.24 -0.29
CA TYR A 33 -4.10 -27.88 0.48
C TYR A 33 -2.87 -28.74 0.16
N GLU A 34 -3.07 -30.02 -0.16
CA GLU A 34 -1.96 -30.95 -0.38
C GLU A 34 -1.19 -30.62 -1.66
N ARG A 35 -1.87 -30.18 -2.71
CA ARG A 35 -1.22 -29.72 -3.96
C ARG A 35 -0.22 -28.60 -3.71
N TRP A 36 -0.58 -27.67 -2.83
CA TRP A 36 0.31 -26.58 -2.45
C TRP A 36 1.48 -27.07 -1.60
N LEU A 37 1.23 -27.95 -0.62
CA LEU A 37 2.32 -28.52 0.18
C LEU A 37 3.32 -29.32 -0.66
N GLU A 38 2.84 -30.08 -1.65
CA GLU A 38 3.67 -30.77 -2.63
C GLU A 38 4.50 -29.78 -3.45
N ALA A 39 3.88 -28.73 -3.98
CA ALA A 39 4.58 -27.68 -4.70
C ALA A 39 5.68 -27.03 -3.84
N PHE A 40 5.40 -26.75 -2.55
CA PHE A 40 6.43 -26.26 -1.62
C PHE A 40 7.60 -27.24 -1.46
N ARG A 41 7.32 -28.54 -1.33
CA ARG A 41 8.34 -29.59 -1.20
C ARG A 41 9.22 -29.66 -2.45
N GLU A 42 8.63 -29.63 -3.64
CA GLU A 42 9.37 -29.68 -4.92
C GLU A 42 10.31 -28.50 -5.11
N VAL A 43 9.87 -27.30 -4.73
CA VAL A 43 10.68 -26.08 -4.85
C VAL A 43 11.73 -25.98 -3.73
N GLY A 44 11.63 -26.83 -2.69
CA GLY A 44 12.51 -26.77 -1.52
C GLY A 44 12.25 -25.54 -0.65
N LEU A 45 11.02 -25.01 -0.64
CA LEU A 45 10.62 -23.88 0.19
C LEU A 45 9.76 -24.34 1.37
N SER A 46 10.04 -23.79 2.54
CA SER A 46 9.21 -24.03 3.71
C SER A 46 8.03 -23.06 3.74
N PRO A 47 6.77 -23.55 3.73
CA PRO A 47 5.59 -22.69 3.80
C PRO A 47 5.58 -21.87 5.10
N TRP A 48 6.02 -22.47 6.21
CA TRP A 48 6.08 -21.83 7.51
C TRP A 48 7.10 -20.69 7.56
N LYS A 49 8.29 -20.89 6.97
CA LYS A 49 9.32 -19.84 6.91
C LYS A 49 8.86 -18.64 6.07
N VAL A 50 8.10 -18.86 4.99
CA VAL A 50 7.55 -17.77 4.16
C VAL A 50 6.60 -16.89 4.97
N VAL A 51 5.70 -17.49 5.76
CA VAL A 51 4.67 -16.73 6.50
C VAL A 51 5.23 -16.04 7.74
N HIS A 52 6.15 -16.69 8.46
CA HIS A 52 6.64 -16.18 9.75
C HIS A 52 7.90 -15.33 9.63
N ARG A 53 8.44 -15.14 8.41
CA ARG A 53 9.60 -14.28 8.20
C ARG A 53 9.30 -12.86 8.70
N PRO A 54 10.08 -12.31 9.66
CA PRO A 54 9.94 -10.92 10.06
C PRO A 54 10.31 -10.02 8.88
N ILE A 55 9.51 -8.98 8.66
CA ILE A 55 9.77 -7.97 7.63
C ILE A 55 9.93 -6.64 8.36
N PRO A 56 11.14 -6.06 8.39
CA PRO A 56 11.34 -4.74 8.98
C PRO A 56 10.41 -3.70 8.34
N LEU A 57 9.90 -2.74 9.13
CA LEU A 57 8.98 -1.71 8.62
C LEU A 57 9.57 -0.88 7.47
N ASP A 58 10.89 -0.73 7.43
CA ASP A 58 11.58 0.03 6.39
C ASP A 58 12.04 -0.84 5.21
N ALA A 59 11.87 -2.16 5.28
CA ALA A 59 12.18 -3.04 4.17
C ALA A 59 11.23 -2.80 2.98
N PRO A 60 11.71 -3.04 1.75
CA PRO A 60 10.83 -3.08 0.58
C PRO A 60 9.88 -4.28 0.68
N LEU A 61 8.59 -4.06 0.46
CA LEU A 61 7.62 -5.16 0.37
C LEU A 61 7.60 -5.74 -1.06
N PRO A 62 7.43 -7.06 -1.22
CA PRO A 62 7.39 -7.65 -2.56
C PRO A 62 6.32 -7.05 -3.50
N TRP A 63 5.21 -6.60 -2.92
CA TRP A 63 4.09 -5.95 -3.62
C TRP A 63 4.14 -4.40 -3.57
N GLU A 64 5.22 -3.79 -3.11
CA GLU A 64 5.32 -2.32 -2.95
C GLU A 64 5.23 -1.54 -4.27
N HIS A 65 5.44 -2.22 -5.40
CA HIS A 65 5.25 -1.65 -6.74
C HIS A 65 3.76 -1.42 -7.08
N ILE A 66 2.83 -2.00 -6.32
CA ILE A 66 1.39 -1.78 -6.45
C ILE A 66 1.02 -0.56 -5.61
N ASN A 67 0.44 0.46 -6.24
CA ASN A 67 0.01 1.67 -5.56
C ASN A 67 -1.52 1.66 -5.35
N PRO A 68 -2.02 1.41 -4.12
CA PRO A 68 -3.45 1.47 -3.82
C PRO A 68 -3.95 2.91 -3.55
N GLY A 69 -3.09 3.92 -3.69
CA GLY A 69 -3.35 5.32 -3.36
C GLY A 69 -3.21 5.67 -1.87
N VAL A 70 -3.13 4.67 -1.00
CA VAL A 70 -2.76 4.83 0.42
C VAL A 70 -1.23 4.87 0.55
N SER A 71 -0.73 5.86 1.28
CA SER A 71 0.69 6.08 1.50
C SER A 71 1.30 5.06 2.47
N LYS A 72 2.54 4.64 2.20
CA LYS A 72 3.32 3.76 3.10
C LYS A 72 3.47 4.35 4.50
N ARG A 73 3.58 5.69 4.61
CA ARG A 73 3.64 6.39 5.90
C ARG A 73 2.38 6.15 6.74
N PHE A 74 1.20 6.24 6.14
CA PHE A 74 -0.06 5.96 6.83
C PHE A 74 -0.13 4.51 7.29
N LEU A 75 0.19 3.54 6.43
CA LEU A 75 0.19 2.12 6.77
C LEU A 75 1.15 1.77 7.91
N LYS A 76 2.36 2.35 7.93
CA LYS A 76 3.31 2.16 9.05
C LYS A 76 2.77 2.71 10.37
N LEU A 77 2.11 3.87 10.33
CA LEU A 77 1.49 4.46 11.53
C LEU A 77 0.30 3.63 12.00
N ASP A 78 -0.51 3.12 11.08
CA ASP A 78 -1.66 2.25 11.36
C ASP A 78 -1.24 0.92 11.98
N TYR A 79 -0.18 0.30 11.46
CA TYR A 79 0.45 -0.88 12.05
C TYR A 79 0.90 -0.64 13.50
N ARG A 80 1.62 0.46 13.77
CA ARG A 80 2.05 0.80 15.14
C ARG A 80 0.86 1.03 16.08
N TRP A 81 -0.19 1.70 15.60
CA TRP A 81 -1.41 1.87 16.40
C TRP A 81 -2.07 0.54 16.73
N SER A 82 -2.06 -0.41 15.79
CA SER A 82 -2.56 -1.76 16.05
C SER A 82 -1.74 -2.47 17.12
N GLU A 83 -0.42 -2.30 17.15
CA GLU A 83 0.43 -2.84 18.22
C GLU A 83 0.09 -2.22 19.59
N ASP A 84 -0.28 -0.94 19.61
CA ASP A 84 -0.74 -0.21 20.80
C ASP A 84 -2.23 -0.47 21.16
N GLY A 85 -2.95 -1.32 20.41
CA GLY A 85 -4.38 -1.56 20.60
C GLY A 85 -5.28 -0.36 20.29
N ARG A 86 -4.79 0.60 19.50
CA ARG A 86 -5.48 1.84 19.12
C ARG A 86 -6.14 1.70 17.75
N THR A 87 -7.36 2.20 17.63
CA THR A 87 -8.09 2.28 16.36
C THR A 87 -8.26 3.73 15.90
N ARG A 88 -8.53 3.93 14.60
CA ARG A 88 -8.97 5.22 14.06
C ARG A 88 -10.48 5.25 14.05
N GLU A 89 -11.05 6.40 14.38
CA GLU A 89 -12.45 6.68 14.09
C GLU A 89 -12.66 6.80 12.58
N ASP A 90 -13.92 6.83 12.17
CA ASP A 90 -14.30 6.94 10.77
C ASP A 90 -13.68 8.19 10.09
N CYS A 91 -12.92 7.95 9.02
CA CYS A 91 -12.21 8.99 8.30
C CYS A 91 -13.13 9.93 7.50
N ARG A 92 -14.42 9.61 7.37
CA ARG A 92 -15.43 10.50 6.77
C ARG A 92 -15.66 11.75 7.62
N HIS A 93 -15.41 11.68 8.93
CA HIS A 93 -15.53 12.81 9.84
C HIS A 93 -14.24 13.65 9.94
N GLN A 94 -13.08 13.02 9.75
CA GLN A 94 -11.78 13.70 9.80
C GLN A 94 -10.71 13.04 8.92
N CYS A 95 -9.89 13.86 8.24
CA CYS A 95 -8.84 13.34 7.38
C CYS A 95 -7.59 12.93 8.18
N TYR A 96 -7.21 11.64 8.11
CA TYR A 96 -5.96 11.12 8.69
C TYR A 96 -4.77 11.14 7.73
N ALA A 97 -4.88 11.87 6.61
CA ALA A 97 -3.84 11.98 5.59
C ALA A 97 -3.35 10.61 5.06
N CYS A 98 -4.28 9.69 4.77
CA CYS A 98 -3.94 8.36 4.28
C CYS A 98 -3.25 8.37 2.91
N GLY A 99 -3.48 9.38 2.08
CA GLY A 99 -2.90 9.52 0.74
C GLY A 99 -3.95 9.57 -0.38
N ILE A 100 -5.19 9.16 -0.13
CA ILE A 100 -6.27 9.14 -1.14
C ILE A 100 -6.54 10.52 -1.74
N LEU A 101 -6.69 11.55 -0.91
CA LEU A 101 -6.99 12.92 -1.35
C LEU A 101 -5.94 13.50 -2.31
N PRO A 102 -4.62 13.42 -2.05
CA PRO A 102 -3.62 13.85 -3.02
C PRO A 102 -3.49 12.91 -4.21
N THR A 103 -3.56 11.57 -4.04
CA THR A 103 -3.40 10.61 -5.15
C THR A 103 -4.50 10.76 -6.20
N PHE A 104 -5.75 10.95 -5.76
CA PHE A 104 -6.91 11.04 -6.65
C PHE A 104 -7.47 12.47 -6.71
N ASN A 105 -6.60 13.47 -6.62
CA ASN A 105 -7.03 14.88 -6.54
C ASN A 105 -7.85 15.32 -7.77
N ASP A 106 -7.51 14.87 -8.97
CA ASP A 106 -8.22 15.27 -10.18
C ASP A 106 -9.60 14.60 -10.26
N LEU A 107 -9.68 13.31 -9.94
CA LEU A 107 -10.95 12.58 -9.85
C LEU A 107 -11.89 13.21 -8.80
N ARG A 108 -11.35 13.57 -7.63
CA ARG A 108 -12.10 14.29 -6.60
C ARG A 108 -12.64 15.63 -7.10
N ARG A 109 -11.84 16.38 -7.86
CA ARG A 109 -12.27 17.68 -8.41
C ARG A 109 -13.32 17.53 -9.50
N ALA A 110 -13.23 16.47 -10.30
CA ALA A 110 -14.19 16.19 -11.36
C ALA A 110 -15.55 15.67 -10.83
N HIS A 111 -15.56 15.04 -9.65
CA HIS A 111 -16.76 14.44 -9.05
C HIS A 111 -17.00 14.96 -7.62
N PRO A 112 -17.35 16.24 -7.44
CA PRO A 112 -17.70 16.78 -6.13
C PRO A 112 -19.04 16.20 -5.63
N GLY A 113 -19.26 16.26 -4.31
CA GLY A 113 -20.54 15.88 -3.68
C GLY A 113 -20.57 14.46 -3.10
N ASP A 114 -21.76 13.87 -3.03
CA ASP A 114 -22.03 12.68 -2.20
C ASP A 114 -21.32 11.40 -2.65
N VAL A 115 -20.78 11.35 -3.87
CA VAL A 115 -20.02 10.20 -4.37
C VAL A 115 -18.62 10.17 -3.73
N TRP A 116 -18.02 11.33 -3.45
CA TRP A 116 -16.71 11.43 -2.82
C TRP A 116 -16.84 11.47 -1.29
N LYS A 117 -16.62 10.32 -0.64
CA LYS A 117 -16.84 10.17 0.81
C LYS A 117 -15.71 10.68 1.70
N CYS A 118 -14.53 11.00 1.17
CA CYS A 118 -13.47 11.58 2.00
C CYS A 118 -13.83 13.03 2.36
N PRO A 119 -13.50 13.49 3.58
CA PRO A 119 -13.82 14.84 4.01
C PRO A 119 -13.06 15.87 3.18
N GLU A 120 -13.68 17.02 2.98
CA GLU A 120 -13.05 18.14 2.30
C GLU A 120 -11.87 18.68 3.11
N VAL A 121 -10.72 18.81 2.44
CA VAL A 121 -9.50 19.36 3.04
C VAL A 121 -9.43 20.84 2.70
N LYS A 122 -9.40 21.68 3.74
CA LYS A 122 -9.18 23.12 3.57
C LYS A 122 -7.83 23.33 2.84
N PRO A 123 -7.79 24.05 1.71
CA PRO A 123 -6.53 24.31 1.03
C PRO A 123 -5.59 25.07 1.98
N ARG A 124 -4.34 24.61 2.08
CA ARG A 124 -3.31 25.39 2.78
C ARG A 124 -3.18 26.74 2.10
N ARG A 125 -3.34 27.84 2.84
CA ARG A 125 -3.00 29.20 2.36
C ARG A 125 -1.58 29.15 1.77
N ARG A 126 -1.45 29.41 0.46
CA ARG A 126 -0.13 29.57 -0.17
C ARG A 126 0.56 30.75 0.52
N LYS A 127 1.79 30.53 1.04
CA LYS A 127 2.65 31.66 1.43
C LYS A 127 2.93 32.47 0.16
N PRO A 128 2.82 33.81 0.19
CA PRO A 128 3.19 34.63 -0.96
C PRO A 128 4.64 34.32 -1.35
N ALA A 129 4.90 34.22 -2.65
CA ALA A 129 6.26 34.07 -3.16
C ALA A 129 7.09 35.24 -2.66
N LYS A 130 8.29 34.97 -2.12
CA LYS A 130 9.22 36.05 -1.75
C LYS A 130 9.62 36.77 -3.03
N THR A 131 9.11 37.98 -3.25
CA THR A 131 9.57 38.87 -4.31
C THR A 131 11.06 39.13 -4.09
N LYS A 132 11.93 38.57 -4.94
CA LYS A 132 13.34 38.97 -4.96
C LYS A 132 13.37 40.39 -5.51
N LEU A 133 13.56 41.38 -4.63
CA LEU A 133 13.88 42.74 -5.03
C LEU A 133 15.30 42.70 -5.61
N THR A 134 15.43 42.68 -6.94
CA THR A 134 16.72 42.87 -7.61
C THR A 134 17.08 44.35 -7.50
N PHE A 135 18.02 44.68 -6.63
CA PHE A 135 18.61 46.01 -6.57
C PHE A 135 19.49 46.18 -7.81
N VAL A 136 19.02 46.94 -8.80
CA VAL A 136 19.87 47.39 -9.90
C VAL A 136 20.65 48.59 -9.37
N GLY A 137 21.91 48.36 -8.99
CA GLY A 137 22.83 49.44 -8.62
C GLY A 137 23.12 50.33 -9.83
N PRO A 138 23.46 51.61 -9.62
CA PRO A 138 23.70 52.54 -10.71
C PRO A 138 24.97 52.15 -11.48
N SER A 139 24.88 52.21 -12.81
CA SER A 139 26.03 52.09 -13.72
C SER A 139 26.98 53.24 -13.46
N VAL A 140 28.24 52.93 -13.18
CA VAL A 140 29.34 53.89 -13.16
C VAL A 140 29.98 53.88 -14.53
N ASP A 141 29.87 55.01 -15.24
CA ASP A 141 30.68 55.33 -16.42
C ASP A 141 32.03 55.93 -15.96
#